data_AF-A0A6G2D7P7-F1
#
_entry.id   AF-A0A6G2D7P7-F1
#
_cell.length_a   1.000
_cell.length_b   1.000
_cell.length_c   1.000
_cell.angle_alpha   90.00
_cell.angle_beta   90.00
_cell.angle_gamma   90.00
#
_symmetry.space_group_name_H-M   'P 1'
#
loop_
_entity.id
_entity.type
_entity.pdbx_description
1 polymer ?
#
loop_
_entity_poly.entity_id
_entity_poly.type
_entity_poly.pdbx_seq_one_letter_code
_entity_poly.pdbx_strand_id
1 'polypeptide(L)'
;LYGGYCFVNNAAAAAQALLDGGMARVAVVDVDYHHGNGTQDIFWSRGDVLVASLHGDPRHEYPFFTGYADERGDGDGNGAN
;
A
#
# COMPACT_ATOMS: atom_id res chain seq x y z
N LEU A 1 -4.03 -13.78 2.31
CA LEU A 1 -2.84 -14.52 2.82
C LEU A 1 -2.14 -13.63 3.84
N TYR A 2 -1.34 -14.18 4.76
CA TYR A 2 -0.55 -13.41 5.75
C TYR A 2 0.95 -13.65 5.51
N GLY A 3 1.82 -12.76 5.97
CA GLY A 3 3.28 -12.82 5.72
C GLY A 3 4.02 -11.64 6.33
N GLY A 4 5.36 -11.69 6.38
CA GLY A 4 6.18 -10.57 6.85
C GLY A 4 5.89 -10.14 8.29
N TYR A 5 5.53 -11.09 9.17
CA TYR A 5 5.10 -10.85 10.55
C TYR A 5 3.78 -10.05 10.70
N CYS A 6 3.06 -9.80 9.60
CA CYS A 6 1.76 -9.13 9.59
C CYS A 6 0.60 -10.12 9.38
N PHE A 7 -0.51 -9.91 10.10
CA PHE A 7 -1.73 -10.72 10.01
C PHE A 7 -2.96 -9.88 9.65
N VAL A 8 -3.03 -8.66 10.20
CA VAL A 8 -4.03 -7.64 9.88
C VAL A 8 -3.27 -6.41 9.40
N ASN A 9 -3.71 -5.81 8.29
CA ASN A 9 -3.12 -4.56 7.81
C ASN A 9 -3.71 -3.38 8.60
N ASN A 10 -3.03 -3.01 9.68
CA ASN A 10 -3.49 -1.95 10.59
C ASN A 10 -3.55 -0.58 9.89
N ALA A 11 -2.59 -0.28 9.01
CA ALA A 11 -2.55 0.98 8.27
C ALA A 11 -3.72 1.08 7.28
N ALA A 12 -4.01 0.01 6.55
CA ALA A 12 -5.15 -0.05 5.65
C ALA A 12 -6.48 0.06 6.41
N ALA A 13 -6.62 -0.62 7.56
CA ALA A 13 -7.81 -0.51 8.40
C ALA A 13 -8.01 0.93 8.91
N ALA A 14 -6.93 1.62 9.32
CA ALA A 14 -7.00 3.01 9.74
C ALA A 14 -7.37 3.95 8.58
N ALA A 15 -6.79 3.75 7.39
CA ALA A 15 -7.14 4.53 6.21
C ALA A 15 -8.62 4.34 5.82
N GLN A 16 -9.11 3.10 5.86
CA GLN A 16 -10.52 2.82 5.62
C GLN A 16 -11.42 3.48 6.67
N ALA A 17 -11.04 3.44 7.96
CA ALA A 17 -11.80 4.10 9.02
C ALA A 17 -11.88 5.63 8.83
N LEU A 18 -10.85 6.28 8.29
CA LEU A 18 -10.87 7.70 7.95
C LEU A 18 -11.84 8.00 6.80
N LEU A 19 -11.88 7.15 5.77
CA LEU A 19 -12.84 7.25 4.67
C LEU A 19 -14.28 7.08 5.19
N ASP A 20 -14.51 6.06 6.00
CA ASP A 20 -15.81 5.80 6.63
C ASP A 20 -16.23 6.96 7.56
N GLY A 21 -15.25 7.67 8.13
CA GLY A 21 -15.41 8.90 8.89
C GLY A 21 -15.71 10.15 8.05
N GLY A 22 -15.84 10.01 6.73
CA GLY A 22 -16.24 11.08 5.81
C GLY A 22 -15.09 11.78 5.08
N MET A 23 -13.85 11.29 5.20
CA MET A 23 -12.76 11.81 4.37
C MET A 23 -12.95 11.36 2.92
N ALA A 24 -12.84 12.29 1.98
CA ALA A 24 -12.97 11.98 0.56
C ALA A 24 -11.74 11.25 -0.02
N ARG A 25 -10.55 11.51 0.55
CA ARG A 25 -9.28 10.89 0.15
C ARG A 25 -8.35 10.75 1.35
N VAL A 26 -7.54 9.69 1.37
CA VAL A 26 -6.53 9.42 2.40
C VAL A 26 -5.20 9.06 1.73
N ALA A 27 -4.08 9.29 2.40
CA ALA A 27 -2.78 8.78 1.95
C ALA A 27 -2.14 7.93 3.05
N VAL A 28 -1.61 6.76 2.68
CA VAL A 28 -0.75 5.94 3.53
C VAL A 28 0.68 6.11 3.03
N VAL A 29 1.51 6.74 3.85
CA VAL A 29 2.95 6.87 3.59
C VAL A 29 3.68 5.85 4.44
N ASP A 30 4.20 4.81 3.80
CA ASP A 30 4.96 3.74 4.43
C ASP A 30 6.47 4.06 4.36
N VAL A 31 7.08 4.15 5.53
CA VAL A 31 8.50 4.47 5.71
C VAL A 31 9.26 3.33 6.40
N ASP A 32 8.65 2.13 6.51
CA ASP A 32 9.37 0.92 6.89
C ASP A 32 10.47 0.60 5.86
N TYR A 33 11.47 -0.18 6.25
CA TYR A 33 12.52 -0.61 5.33
C TYR A 33 11.98 -1.48 4.19
N HIS A 34 10.96 -2.30 4.46
CA HIS A 34 10.37 -3.21 3.51
C HIS A 34 9.18 -2.60 2.81
N HIS A 35 8.95 -3.02 1.57
CA HIS A 35 7.77 -2.60 0.83
C HIS A 35 6.50 -3.09 1.54
N GLY A 36 5.57 -2.15 1.78
CA GLY A 36 4.23 -2.41 2.32
C GLY A 36 3.30 -3.09 1.31
N ASN A 37 3.70 -4.23 0.75
CA ASN A 37 3.00 -4.94 -0.33
C ASN A 37 1.55 -5.28 -0.02
N GLY A 38 1.23 -5.59 1.25
CA GLY A 38 -0.15 -5.81 1.67
C GLY A 38 -1.01 -4.55 1.63
N THR A 39 -0.43 -3.36 1.86
CA THR A 39 -1.14 -2.08 1.77
C THR A 39 -1.37 -1.71 0.31
N GLN A 40 -0.34 -1.87 -0.53
CA GLN A 40 -0.46 -1.72 -1.98
C GLN A 40 -1.59 -2.61 -2.53
N ASP A 41 -1.58 -3.91 -2.22
CA ASP A 41 -2.56 -4.87 -2.74
C ASP A 41 -4.01 -4.50 -2.38
N ILE A 42 -4.24 -4.05 -1.13
CA ILE A 42 -5.59 -3.67 -0.66
C ILE A 42 -6.15 -2.47 -1.43
N PHE A 43 -5.31 -1.51 -1.82
CA PHE A 43 -5.74 -0.27 -2.48
C PHE A 43 -5.37 -0.18 -3.96
N TRP A 44 -4.84 -1.25 -4.55
CA TRP A 44 -4.25 -1.25 -5.90
C TRP A 44 -5.14 -0.63 -6.99
N SER A 45 -6.44 -0.92 -6.95
CA SER A 45 -7.43 -0.46 -7.93
C SER A 45 -8.24 0.76 -7.47
N ARG A 46 -7.82 1.41 -6.37
CA ARG A 46 -8.60 2.42 -5.65
C ARG A 46 -7.93 3.80 -5.64
N GLY A 47 -8.58 4.81 -6.24
CA GLY A 47 -8.07 6.19 -6.29
C GLY A 47 -8.38 7.05 -5.05
N ASP A 48 -9.17 6.53 -4.11
CA ASP A 48 -9.53 7.19 -2.85
C ASP A 48 -8.45 7.07 -1.76
N VAL A 49 -7.50 6.15 -1.92
CA VAL A 49 -6.31 6.02 -1.06
C VAL A 49 -5.03 6.06 -1.91
N LEU A 50 -4.15 7.02 -1.65
CA LEU A 50 -2.78 6.99 -2.18
C LEU A 50 -1.93 6.10 -1.28
N VAL A 51 -1.25 5.10 -1.85
CA VAL A 51 -0.20 4.35 -1.17
C VAL A 51 1.15 4.88 -1.68
N ALA A 52 2.05 5.23 -0.77
CA ALA A 52 3.41 5.63 -1.14
C ALA A 52 4.38 4.95 -0.19
N SER A 53 5.29 4.12 -0.69
CA SER A 53 6.23 3.37 0.14
C SER A 53 7.67 3.65 -0.28
N LEU A 54 8.50 3.98 0.71
CA LEU A 54 9.95 4.07 0.56
C LEU A 54 10.56 2.79 1.13
N HIS A 55 11.32 2.03 0.35
CA HIS A 55 11.83 0.73 0.78
C HIS A 55 13.10 0.32 0.03
N GLY A 56 13.77 -0.73 0.53
CA GLY A 56 14.88 -1.38 -0.16
C GLY A 56 14.44 -2.03 -1.49
N ASP A 57 15.34 -2.09 -2.47
CA ASP A 57 15.03 -2.66 -3.79
C ASP A 57 14.52 -4.12 -3.67
N PRO A 58 13.30 -4.45 -4.11
CA PRO A 58 12.72 -5.77 -3.95
C PRO A 58 13.50 -6.87 -4.68
N ARG A 59 14.44 -6.55 -5.59
CA ARG A 59 15.35 -7.57 -6.14
C ARG A 59 16.24 -8.23 -5.09
N HIS A 60 16.49 -7.55 -3.98
CA HIS A 60 17.41 -7.99 -2.93
C HIS A 60 16.73 -8.12 -1.57
N GLU A 61 15.58 -7.48 -1.37
CA GLU A 61 14.92 -7.36 -0.07
C GLU A 61 13.48 -7.91 -0.10
N TYR A 62 13.03 -8.41 1.05
CA TYR A 62 11.63 -8.80 1.23
C TYR A 62 10.71 -7.60 0.89
N PRO A 63 9.60 -7.78 0.15
CA PRO A 63 8.88 -9.03 -0.15
C PRO A 63 9.22 -9.68 -1.49
N PHE A 64 10.27 -9.24 -2.19
CA PHE A 64 10.81 -9.81 -3.42
C PHE A 64 9.98 -9.67 -4.71
N PHE A 65 8.66 -9.73 -4.62
CA PHE A 65 7.79 -9.88 -5.79
C PHE A 65 7.02 -8.61 -6.18
N THR A 66 7.06 -7.59 -5.33
CA THR A 66 6.29 -6.34 -5.46
C THR A 66 7.07 -5.18 -4.83
N GLY A 67 6.78 -3.96 -5.23
CA GLY A 67 7.49 -2.73 -4.81
C GLY A 67 8.38 -2.16 -5.91
N TYR A 68 8.23 -2.64 -7.15
CA TYR A 68 8.92 -2.06 -8.28
C TYR A 68 8.33 -0.70 -8.64
N ALA A 69 9.16 0.23 -9.12
CA ALA A 69 8.74 1.60 -9.40
C ALA A 69 7.72 1.75 -10.55
N ASP A 70 7.53 0.71 -11.36
CA ASP A 70 6.53 0.62 -12.42
C ASP A 70 5.17 0.09 -11.93
N GLU A 71 5.07 -0.33 -10.67
CA GLU A 71 3.83 -0.72 -10.02
C GLU A 71 3.02 0.50 -9.58
N ARG A 72 2.19 1.04 -10.48
CA ARG A 72 1.51 2.35 -10.27
C ARG A 72 0.00 2.26 -10.04
N GLY A 73 -0.50 1.09 -9.63
CA GLY A 73 -1.94 0.83 -9.54
C GLY A 73 -2.59 0.50 -10.89
N ASP A 74 -3.87 0.18 -10.86
CA ASP A 74 -4.68 -0.05 -12.06
C ASP A 74 -6.08 0.57 -11.95
N GLY A 75 -6.84 0.59 -13.06
CA GLY A 75 -8.20 1.12 -13.08
C GLY A 75 -8.30 2.53 -12.48
N ASP A 76 -9.20 2.70 -11.52
CA ASP A 76 -9.39 3.96 -10.79
C ASP A 76 -8.22 4.30 -9.84
N GLY A 77 -7.38 3.31 -9.49
CA GLY A 77 -6.16 3.44 -8.70
C GLY A 77 -4.90 3.75 -9.51
N ASN A 78 -4.98 3.84 -10.84
CA ASN A 78 -3.82 4.17 -11.66
C ASN A 78 -3.26 5.56 -11.30
N GLY A 79 -2.00 5.60 -10.86
CA GLY A 79 -1.32 6.78 -10.33
C GLY A 79 -1.52 7.02 -8.83
N ALA A 80 -2.17 6.10 -8.12
CA ALA A 80 -2.40 6.14 -6.67
C ALA A 80 -1.55 5.12 -5.89
N ASN A 81 -0.46 4.63 -6.49
CA ASN A 81 0.59 3.82 -5.88
C ASN A 81 1.96 4.29 -6.35
#